data_AF-A0A9W8N3E4-F1
#
_entry.id   AF-A0A9W8N3E4-F1
#
_cell.length_a   1.000
_cell.length_b   1.000
_cell.length_c   1.000
_cell.angle_alpha   90.00
_cell.angle_beta   90.00
_cell.angle_gamma   90.00
#
_symmetry.space_group_name_H-M   'P 1'
#
loop_
_entity.id
_entity.type
_entity.pdbx_description
1 polymer ?
#
loop_
_entity_poly.entity_id
_entity_poly.type
_entity_poly.pdbx_seq_one_letter_code
_entity_poly.pdbx_strand_id
1 'polypeptide(L)'
;MRRNAPDPATGSRGSIICTASNVGLYPFPPAPLYTASKHAVVGLVRSLRPCLREATYRHQNQCISACRARVESGMKDMKDAGVATNIAGTDALFSKMIITPPSTLIEGVEKLLNDAEMNGQVLEIHGLNVTVRPPHDVVDADSRHNLDEFVNFGYGQ
;
A
#
# COMPACT_ATOMS: atom_id res chain seq x y z
N MET A 1 16.54 18.00 -17.02
CA MET A 1 15.64 17.02 -16.36
C MET A 1 15.54 15.78 -17.25
N ARG A 2 15.99 14.60 -16.79
CA ARG A 2 15.75 13.34 -17.51
C ARG A 2 14.30 12.91 -17.23
N ARG A 3 13.43 12.96 -18.24
CA ARG A 3 12.01 12.53 -18.14
C ARG A 3 11.97 11.00 -18.08
N ASN A 4 11.62 10.41 -16.94
CA ASN A 4 11.34 8.98 -16.75
C ASN A 4 12.28 8.01 -17.49
N ALA A 5 13.55 8.39 -17.63
CA ALA A 5 14.56 7.56 -18.25
C ALA A 5 14.80 6.37 -17.31
N PRO A 6 14.89 5.13 -17.85
CA PRO A 6 15.15 3.98 -17.02
C PRO A 6 16.51 4.14 -16.34
N ASP A 7 16.56 3.78 -15.06
CA ASP A 7 17.80 3.68 -14.31
C ASP A 7 18.73 2.66 -14.99
N PRO A 8 20.01 2.99 -15.27
CA PRO A 8 20.89 2.11 -16.03
C PRO A 8 21.21 0.78 -15.34
N ALA A 9 21.13 0.73 -14.00
CA ALA A 9 21.49 -0.46 -13.24
C ALA A 9 20.28 -1.38 -13.02
N THR A 10 19.12 -0.80 -12.74
CA THR A 10 17.90 -1.54 -12.37
C THR A 10 16.88 -1.61 -13.50
N GLY A 11 17.02 -0.77 -14.54
CA GLY A 11 16.02 -0.53 -15.55
C GLY A 11 14.82 0.29 -15.05
N SER A 12 14.64 0.47 -13.75
CA SER A 12 13.44 1.08 -13.18
C SER A 12 13.21 2.51 -13.68
N ARG A 13 11.97 2.88 -13.95
CA ARG A 13 11.57 4.25 -14.29
C ARG A 13 11.06 5.05 -13.09
N GLY A 14 11.12 4.45 -11.90
CA GLY A 14 10.68 5.04 -10.64
C GLY A 14 9.63 4.18 -9.93
N SER A 15 9.38 4.54 -8.67
CA SER A 15 8.47 3.82 -7.76
C SER A 15 7.24 4.66 -7.42
N ILE A 16 6.08 4.03 -7.30
CA ILE A 16 4.84 4.67 -6.84
C ILE A 16 4.43 3.98 -5.55
N ILE A 17 4.49 4.65 -4.40
CA ILE A 17 4.03 4.07 -3.12
C ILE A 17 2.65 4.65 -2.78
N CYS A 18 1.70 3.81 -2.39
CA CYS A 18 0.33 4.23 -2.08
C CYS A 18 0.03 4.09 -0.59
N THR A 19 -0.31 5.17 0.10
CA THR A 19 -0.63 5.08 1.55
C THR A 19 -2.02 4.50 1.80
N ALA A 20 -2.07 3.32 2.43
CA ALA A 20 -3.33 2.68 2.83
C ALA A 20 -3.58 2.80 4.35
N SER A 21 -4.12 1.76 4.96
CA SER A 21 -4.38 1.65 6.39
C SER A 21 -4.52 0.18 6.78
N ASN A 22 -4.35 -0.14 8.05
CA ASN A 22 -4.72 -1.45 8.60
C ASN A 22 -6.20 -1.78 8.34
N VAL A 23 -7.07 -0.77 8.29
CA VAL A 23 -8.49 -0.96 7.88
C VAL A 23 -8.68 -1.23 6.39
N GLY A 24 -7.61 -1.24 5.59
CA GLY A 24 -7.61 -1.79 4.24
C GLY A 24 -7.42 -3.31 4.20
N LEU A 25 -7.16 -3.91 5.37
CA LEU A 25 -6.95 -5.35 5.57
C LEU A 25 -7.98 -5.96 6.51
N TYR A 26 -8.52 -5.16 7.44
CA TYR A 26 -9.48 -5.60 8.44
C TYR A 26 -10.75 -4.74 8.41
N PRO A 27 -11.91 -5.29 8.82
CA PRO A 27 -13.11 -4.49 9.02
C PRO A 27 -12.90 -3.40 10.07
N PHE A 28 -13.46 -2.23 9.83
CA PHE A 28 -13.50 -1.14 10.82
C PHE A 28 -14.90 -0.52 10.86
N PRO A 29 -15.81 -1.09 11.67
CA PRO A 29 -17.20 -0.65 11.78
C PRO A 29 -17.40 0.85 12.03
N PRO A 30 -16.56 1.57 12.80
CA PRO A 30 -16.76 3.00 13.04
C PRO A 30 -16.65 3.89 11.80
N ALA A 31 -15.96 3.44 10.72
CA ALA A 31 -15.83 4.22 9.50
C ALA A 31 -15.83 3.31 8.25
N PRO A 32 -17.00 2.81 7.82
CA PRO A 32 -17.09 1.84 6.73
C PRO A 32 -16.68 2.41 5.37
N LEU A 33 -16.98 3.69 5.08
CA LEU A 33 -16.56 4.32 3.81
C LEU A 33 -15.03 4.49 3.74
N TYR A 34 -14.41 4.89 4.84
CA TYR A 34 -12.95 4.95 4.95
C TYR A 34 -12.32 3.56 4.76
N THR A 35 -12.89 2.54 5.43
CA THR A 35 -12.50 1.12 5.28
C THR A 35 -12.57 0.66 3.83
N ALA A 36 -13.69 0.93 3.15
CA ALA A 36 -13.89 0.58 1.74
C ALA A 36 -12.83 1.26 0.85
N SER A 37 -12.58 2.56 1.03
CA SER A 37 -11.54 3.27 0.25
C SER A 37 -10.15 2.67 0.44
N LYS A 38 -9.81 2.23 1.66
CA LYS A 38 -8.50 1.65 1.97
C LYS A 38 -8.36 0.22 1.47
N HIS A 39 -9.44 -0.56 1.42
CA HIS A 39 -9.47 -1.84 0.70
C HIS A 39 -9.30 -1.63 -0.81
N ALA A 40 -9.94 -0.61 -1.39
CA ALA A 40 -9.80 -0.30 -2.81
C ALA A 40 -8.35 0.05 -3.19
N VAL A 41 -7.62 0.79 -2.35
CA VAL A 41 -6.18 1.04 -2.55
C VAL A 41 -5.39 -0.28 -2.58
N VAL A 42 -5.63 -1.19 -1.62
CA VAL A 42 -4.98 -2.51 -1.58
C VAL A 42 -5.31 -3.34 -2.82
N GLY A 43 -6.56 -3.35 -3.26
CA GLY A 43 -6.98 -4.00 -4.50
C GLY A 43 -6.26 -3.42 -5.71
N LEU A 44 -6.21 -2.09 -5.84
CA LEU A 44 -5.53 -1.38 -6.92
C LEU A 44 -4.03 -1.75 -6.99
N VAL A 45 -3.33 -1.73 -5.86
CA VAL A 45 -1.92 -2.14 -5.74
C VAL A 45 -1.69 -3.52 -6.37
N ARG A 46 -2.53 -4.49 -5.98
CA ARG A 46 -2.39 -5.89 -6.39
C ARG A 46 -2.76 -6.09 -7.86
N SER A 47 -3.80 -5.40 -8.34
CA SER A 47 -4.26 -5.49 -9.73
C SER A 47 -3.34 -4.78 -10.73
N LEU A 48 -2.63 -3.74 -10.32
CA LEU A 48 -1.68 -3.04 -11.20
C LEU A 48 -0.37 -3.81 -11.40
N ARG A 49 0.02 -4.67 -10.46
CA ARG A 49 1.29 -5.41 -10.52
C ARG A 49 1.50 -6.16 -11.85
N PRO A 50 0.56 -6.99 -12.36
CA PRO A 50 0.75 -7.71 -13.62
C PRO A 50 0.79 -6.77 -14.83
N CYS A 51 -0.08 -5.75 -14.85
CA CYS A 51 -0.16 -4.77 -15.95
C CYS A 51 1.14 -4.00 -16.13
N LEU A 52 1.79 -3.65 -15.02
CA LEU A 52 3.06 -2.93 -15.01
C LEU A 52 4.27 -3.83 -15.32
N ARG A 53 4.08 -5.15 -15.28
CA ARG A 53 5.11 -6.15 -15.63
C ARG A 53 5.08 -6.54 -17.12
N GLU A 54 3.89 -6.61 -17.73
CA GLU A 54 3.67 -7.12 -19.10
C GLU A 54 3.62 -6.04 -20.20
N ALA A 55 3.44 -4.76 -19.85
CA ALA A 55 3.71 -3.71 -20.81
C ALA A 55 5.17 -3.86 -21.28
N THR A 56 5.49 -3.54 -22.53
CA THR A 56 6.80 -3.61 -23.23
C THR A 56 7.99 -2.94 -22.50
N TYR A 57 7.75 -2.47 -21.28
CA TYR A 57 8.62 -2.12 -20.19
C TYR A 57 8.97 -3.33 -19.32
N ARG A 58 10.00 -4.10 -19.68
CA ARG A 58 10.69 -5.05 -18.76
C ARG A 58 11.38 -4.36 -17.56
N HIS A 59 10.99 -3.12 -17.25
CA HIS A 59 11.79 -2.07 -16.62
C HIS A 59 10.92 -1.06 -15.84
N GLN A 60 9.66 -1.39 -15.50
CA GLN A 60 8.84 -0.57 -14.62
C GLN A 60 8.60 -1.31 -13.30
N ASN A 61 9.58 -1.23 -12.39
CA ASN A 61 9.34 -1.56 -10.98
C ASN A 61 8.69 -0.34 -10.30
N GLN A 62 7.38 -0.18 -10.49
CA GLN A 62 6.60 0.73 -9.66
C GLN A 62 6.17 0.00 -8.40
N CYS A 63 6.92 0.15 -7.31
CA CYS A 63 6.59 -0.49 -6.03
C CYS A 63 5.36 0.14 -5.38
N ILE A 64 4.17 -0.26 -5.82
CA ILE A 64 2.92 0.08 -5.14
C ILE A 64 2.86 -0.72 -3.86
N SER A 65 2.95 -0.02 -2.73
CA SER A 65 2.77 -0.63 -1.44
C SER A 65 2.01 0.26 -0.48
N ALA A 66 1.00 -0.38 0.09
CA ALA A 66 0.14 0.07 1.14
C ALA A 66 0.91 0.04 2.47
N CYS A 67 1.32 1.21 2.94
CA CYS A 67 1.95 1.39 4.23
C CYS A 67 1.09 2.32 5.11
N ARG A 68 0.89 1.98 6.38
CA ARG A 68 0.45 2.95 7.40
C ARG A 68 1.19 2.69 8.70
N ALA A 69 2.08 3.60 9.10
CA ALA A 69 2.39 3.85 10.50
C ALA A 69 1.52 5.02 11.02
N ARG A 70 1.09 4.98 12.29
CA ARG A 70 0.61 6.19 12.95
C ARG A 70 1.82 6.95 13.51
N VAL A 71 2.32 7.91 12.73
CA VAL A 71 3.38 8.84 13.14
C VAL A 71 2.76 10.03 13.86
N GLU A 72 3.31 10.39 15.02
CA GLU A 72 3.00 11.66 15.70
C GLU A 72 3.59 12.80 14.88
N SER A 73 2.77 13.46 14.05
CA SER A 73 3.21 14.65 13.31
C SER A 73 3.07 15.88 14.21
N GLY A 74 4.20 16.51 14.54
CA GLY A 74 4.27 17.77 15.30
C GLY A 74 3.77 19.01 14.53
N MET A 75 2.59 18.95 13.92
CA MET A 75 1.93 20.11 13.30
C MET A 75 0.94 20.73 14.29
N LYS A 76 1.39 21.77 15.00
CA LYS A 76 0.62 22.46 16.05
C LYS A 76 -0.49 23.40 15.54
N ASP A 77 -0.54 23.70 14.24
CA ASP A 77 -1.32 24.86 13.74
C ASP A 77 -2.39 24.53 12.67
N MET A 78 -2.97 23.33 12.69
CA MET A 78 -4.08 22.98 11.80
C MET A 78 -5.32 22.57 12.60
N LYS A 79 -5.95 23.56 13.25
CA LYS A 79 -7.22 23.37 13.98
C LYS A 79 -8.41 23.01 13.08
N ASP A 80 -8.32 23.28 11.78
CA ASP A 80 -9.41 23.00 10.82
C ASP A 80 -9.11 21.86 9.83
N ALA A 81 -8.00 21.14 9.99
CA ALA A 81 -7.62 20.00 9.16
C ALA A 81 -6.78 18.98 9.95
N GLY A 82 -7.28 18.63 11.15
CA GLY A 82 -6.58 17.89 12.21
C GLY A 82 -5.89 16.59 11.79
N VAL A 83 -4.56 16.66 11.67
CA VAL A 83 -3.67 15.50 11.51
C VAL A 83 -3.30 14.96 12.90
N ALA A 84 -4.25 14.20 13.45
CA ALA A 84 -4.05 13.02 14.29
C ALA A 84 -4.93 11.90 13.70
N THR A 85 -4.86 11.75 12.37
CA THR A 85 -5.83 11.06 11.49
C THR A 85 -7.27 11.20 11.99
N ASN A 86 -7.91 12.36 11.76
CA ASN A 86 -9.32 12.80 11.90
C ASN A 86 -10.46 11.77 12.17
N ILE A 87 -10.22 10.70 12.93
CA ILE A 87 -11.12 9.58 13.25
C ILE A 87 -11.56 9.67 14.71
N ALA A 88 -10.77 10.31 15.55
CA ALA A 88 -11.08 10.53 16.95
C ALA A 88 -10.80 12.00 17.29
N GLY A 89 -11.86 12.76 17.55
CA GLY A 89 -11.80 14.19 17.84
C GLY A 89 -11.16 14.55 19.19
N THR A 90 -10.50 13.61 19.88
CA THR A 90 -9.84 13.84 21.18
C THR A 90 -8.57 13.01 21.34
N ASP A 91 -7.54 13.62 21.96
CA ASP A 91 -6.26 12.97 22.26
C ASP A 91 -6.39 11.79 23.24
N ALA A 92 -7.46 11.78 24.03
CA ALA A 92 -7.77 10.72 24.99
C ALA A 92 -7.95 9.34 24.33
N LEU A 93 -8.46 9.29 23.09
CA LEU A 93 -8.61 8.04 22.34
C LEU A 93 -7.24 7.44 21.97
N PHE A 94 -6.20 8.26 21.86
CA PHE A 94 -4.86 7.83 21.46
C PHE A 94 -3.99 7.35 22.63
N SER A 95 -4.33 7.74 23.87
CA SER A 95 -3.60 7.32 25.09
C SER A 95 -3.56 5.81 25.32
N LYS A 96 -4.53 5.07 24.77
CA LYS A 96 -4.64 3.60 24.90
C LYS A 96 -4.15 2.84 23.67
N MET A 97 -3.64 3.54 22.66
CA MET A 97 -3.22 2.92 21.40
C MET A 97 -1.71 2.71 21.35
N ILE A 98 -1.29 1.65 20.65
CA ILE A 98 0.12 1.44 20.30
C ILE A 98 0.49 2.43 19.19
N ILE A 99 1.42 3.32 19.50
CA ILE A 99 1.97 4.30 18.54
C ILE A 99 3.09 3.65 17.73
N THR A 100 3.16 4.00 16.45
CA THR A 100 4.19 3.49 15.54
C THR A 100 5.25 4.58 15.37
N PRO A 101 6.51 4.36 15.79
CA PRO A 101 7.56 5.35 15.62
C PRO A 101 7.76 5.73 14.15
N PRO A 102 8.18 6.99 13.86
CA PRO A 102 8.55 7.40 12.51
C PRO A 102 9.63 6.51 11.89
N SER A 103 10.57 6.00 12.69
CA SER A 103 11.63 5.11 12.22
C SER A 103 11.08 3.82 11.60
N THR A 104 10.04 3.22 12.17
CA THR A 104 9.43 2.00 11.61
C THR A 104 8.75 2.29 10.27
N LEU A 105 8.17 3.49 10.09
CA LEU A 105 7.62 3.92 8.80
C LEU A 105 8.74 4.04 7.75
N ILE A 106 9.82 4.72 8.11
CA ILE A 106 10.97 4.94 7.23
C ILE A 106 11.55 3.61 6.79
N GLU A 107 11.77 2.68 7.72
CA GLU A 107 12.27 1.33 7.43
C GLU A 107 11.40 0.62 6.39
N GLY A 108 10.07 0.66 6.54
CA GLY A 108 9.20 0.03 5.56
C GLY A 108 9.16 0.73 4.21
N VAL A 109 9.29 2.06 4.17
CA VAL A 109 9.43 2.80 2.90
C VAL A 109 10.75 2.46 2.23
N GLU A 110 11.86 2.42 2.97
CA GLU A 110 13.17 2.02 2.46
C GLU A 110 13.13 0.59 1.91
N LYS A 111 12.47 -0.34 2.60
CA LYS A 111 12.26 -1.71 2.12
C LYS A 111 11.54 -1.73 0.76
N LEU A 112 10.52 -0.88 0.57
CA LEU A 112 9.78 -0.80 -0.69
C LEU A 112 10.57 -0.17 -1.84
N LEU A 113 11.45 0.77 -1.52
CA LEU A 113 12.26 1.45 -2.52
C LEU A 113 13.46 0.60 -2.96
N ASN A 114 14.03 -0.19 -2.05
CA ASN A 114 15.30 -0.88 -2.27
C ASN A 114 15.16 -2.35 -2.64
N ASP A 115 13.99 -2.96 -2.46
CA ASP A 115 13.74 -4.38 -2.78
C ASP A 115 12.74 -4.52 -3.94
N ALA A 116 13.23 -4.99 -5.09
CA ALA A 116 12.42 -5.21 -6.29
C ALA A 116 11.36 -6.31 -6.11
N GLU A 117 11.58 -7.27 -5.21
CA GLU A 117 10.61 -8.33 -4.91
C GLU A 117 9.38 -7.79 -4.18
N MET A 118 9.45 -6.57 -3.65
CA MET A 118 8.33 -5.88 -3.01
C MET A 118 7.32 -5.29 -3.99
N ASN A 119 7.55 -5.41 -5.31
CA ASN A 119 6.61 -4.90 -6.30
C ASN A 119 5.21 -5.54 -6.17
N GLY A 120 4.19 -4.69 -5.97
CA GLY A 120 2.80 -5.10 -5.75
C GLY A 120 2.52 -5.77 -4.40
N GLN A 121 3.47 -5.72 -3.46
CA GLN A 121 3.28 -6.18 -2.09
C GLN A 121 2.61 -5.11 -1.23
N VAL A 122 2.05 -5.55 -0.11
CA VAL A 122 1.48 -4.67 0.91
C VAL A 122 2.29 -4.83 2.20
N LEU A 123 2.71 -3.72 2.81
CA LEU A 123 3.41 -3.74 4.09
C LEU A 123 2.52 -3.18 5.22
N GLU A 124 2.10 -4.04 6.13
CA GLU A 124 1.52 -3.58 7.38
C GLU A 124 2.62 -3.10 8.32
N ILE A 125 2.58 -1.82 8.69
CA ILE A 125 3.53 -1.24 9.63
C ILE A 125 2.81 -0.91 10.93
N HIS A 126 3.20 -1.54 12.02
CA HIS A 126 2.53 -1.31 13.30
C HIS A 126 3.49 -1.49 14.47
N GLY A 127 3.55 -0.48 15.34
CA GLY A 127 4.49 -0.45 16.45
C GLY A 127 5.93 -0.51 15.92
N LEU A 128 6.64 -1.59 16.22
CA LEU A 128 8.03 -1.79 15.78
C LEU A 128 8.14 -2.79 14.62
N ASN A 129 7.03 -3.19 14.00
CA ASN A 129 7.02 -4.26 13.00
C ASN A 129 6.71 -3.72 11.61
N VAL A 130 7.43 -4.27 10.61
CA VAL A 130 7.17 -4.12 9.18
C VAL A 130 6.85 -5.50 8.61
N THR A 131 5.57 -5.78 8.37
CA THR A 131 5.08 -7.12 8.01
C THR A 131 4.58 -7.15 6.56
N VAL A 132 5.07 -8.09 5.77
CA VAL A 132 4.55 -8.34 4.41
C VAL A 132 3.17 -9.00 4.50
N ARG A 133 2.19 -8.47 3.78
CA ARG A 133 0.81 -8.98 3.74
C ARG A 133 0.48 -9.53 2.36
N PRO A 134 0.62 -10.85 2.14
CA PRO A 134 0.34 -11.46 0.85
C PRO A 134 -1.16 -11.32 0.49
N PRO A 135 -1.50 -11.47 -0.81
CA PRO A 135 -2.88 -11.64 -1.24
C PRO A 135 -3.57 -12.80 -0.51
N HIS A 136 -4.91 -12.79 -0.50
CA HIS A 136 -5.66 -13.93 0.00
C HIS A 136 -5.44 -15.13 -0.91
N ASP A 137 -5.41 -16.33 -0.31
CA ASP A 137 -5.40 -17.56 -1.06
C ASP A 137 -6.67 -17.69 -1.88
N VAL A 138 -6.52 -18.19 -3.10
CA VAL A 138 -7.65 -18.57 -3.93
C VAL A 138 -8.26 -19.85 -3.34
N VAL A 139 -9.56 -19.85 -3.15
CA VAL A 139 -10.28 -20.89 -2.40
C VAL A 139 -10.14 -22.29 -3.00
N ASP A 140 -10.11 -22.40 -4.32
CA ASP A 140 -10.01 -23.67 -5.04
C ASP A 140 -9.37 -23.51 -6.44
N ALA A 141 -9.15 -24.65 -7.11
CA ALA A 141 -8.57 -24.69 -8.44
C ALA A 141 -9.48 -24.06 -9.51
N ASP A 142 -10.80 -24.18 -9.37
CA ASP A 142 -11.78 -23.65 -10.33
C ASP A 142 -11.79 -22.12 -10.30
N SER A 143 -11.76 -21.52 -9.11
CA SER A 143 -11.63 -20.07 -8.92
C SER A 143 -10.33 -19.55 -9.48
N ARG A 144 -9.23 -20.29 -9.32
CA ARG A 144 -7.93 -19.93 -9.88
C ARG A 144 -7.97 -19.98 -11.41
N HIS A 145 -8.51 -21.06 -11.97
CA HIS A 145 -8.68 -21.20 -13.41
C HIS A 145 -9.48 -20.04 -14.00
N ASN A 146 -10.63 -19.70 -13.41
CA ASN A 146 -11.45 -18.56 -13.87
C ASN A 146 -10.69 -17.22 -13.82
N LEU A 147 -9.93 -16.96 -12.75
CA LEU A 147 -9.11 -15.74 -12.64
C LEU A 147 -8.01 -15.70 -13.70
N ASP A 148 -7.34 -16.83 -13.95
CA ASP A 148 -6.30 -16.94 -14.98
C ASP A 148 -6.90 -16.74 -16.38
N GLU A 149 -8.10 -17.26 -16.65
CA GLU A 149 -8.81 -17.02 -17.90
C GLU A 149 -9.16 -15.53 -18.10
N PHE A 150 -9.64 -14.82 -17.07
CA PHE A 150 -9.88 -13.37 -17.17
C PHE A 150 -8.61 -12.58 -17.52
N VAL A 151 -7.46 -13.01 -16.99
CA VAL A 151 -6.17 -12.42 -17.34
C VAL A 151 -5.80 -12.71 -18.81
N ASN A 152 -6.04 -13.94 -19.28
CA ASN A 152 -5.77 -14.35 -20.66
C ASN A 152 -6.67 -13.67 -21.70
N PHE A 153 -7.96 -13.51 -21.40
CA PHE A 153 -8.92 -12.82 -22.28
C PHE A 153 -8.59 -11.33 -22.46
N GLY A 154 -8.00 -10.71 -21.43
CA GLY A 154 -7.75 -9.27 -21.40
C GLY A 154 -9.02 -8.47 -21.07
N TYR A 155 -8.82 -7.29 -20.47
CA TYR A 155 -9.92 -6.40 -20.10
C TYR A 155 -10.51 -5.70 -21.35
N GLY A 156 -11.78 -5.96 -21.68
CA GLY A 156 -12.54 -5.17 -22.66
C GLY A 156 -12.36 -5.54 -24.14
N GLN A 157 -12.23 -6.83 -24.46
CA GLN A 157 -12.55 -7.35 -25.81
C GLN A 157 -14.05 -7.21 -26.09
#